data_AF-A0AAI8C3P6-F1
#
_entry.id   AF-A0AAI8C3P6-F1
#
_cell.length_a   1.000
_cell.length_b   1.000
_cell.length_c   1.000
_cell.angle_alpha   90.00
_cell.angle_beta   90.00
_cell.angle_gamma   90.00
#
_symmetry.space_group_name_H-M   'P 1'
#
loop_
_entity.id
_entity.type
_entity.pdbx_description
1 polymer ?
#
loop_
_entity_poly.entity_id
_entity_poly.type
_entity_poly.pdbx_seq_one_letter_code
_entity_poly.pdbx_strand_id
1 'polypeptide(L)'
;MKIKKVLSLFAITAFLLTSCSSDDNEIIRPEQKDQVEVGTSLPITGYYVFPHTPTMPLPFKFESDKITIFFADNDQATNEVYNVVKVYKNTANVIKAVTTPKDGKGYKTFFFREQTENGVQIHMDYTFDTESEAVNTAYPTDKKTTTRNVTIKADNPHGSMKFGWLQLNKEQEKVQNMDKLKGVYGSEVILDKDNKPQAQYVFKLNDKDEAFLFRANMGNGFGDSASFTLKKVATDETKGQIIYEVTGSTGYYSGRTGQFLTVYVKDITTDGSKATFAIATKDGGNSVAGSKGDIVGKTIEEAKEIKAPEADKVWEKDMMKYAHLWIPTTRE
;
A
#
# COMPACT_ATOMS: atom_id res chain seq x y z
N MET A 1 -77.69 25.94 49.22
CA MET A 1 -77.09 25.44 47.95
C MET A 1 -76.28 24.17 48.26
N LYS A 2 -76.20 23.25 47.31
CA LYS A 2 -76.00 21.81 47.52
C LYS A 2 -74.53 21.41 47.76
N ILE A 3 -74.31 20.62 48.81
CA ILE A 3 -73.21 19.67 49.00
C ILE A 3 -73.62 18.34 48.34
N LYS A 4 -72.83 17.76 47.43
CA LYS A 4 -72.83 16.30 47.13
C LYS A 4 -71.51 15.83 46.47
N LYS A 5 -70.86 14.85 47.13
CA LYS A 5 -70.07 13.70 46.59
C LYS A 5 -68.69 14.03 45.98
N VAL A 6 -67.52 13.65 46.50
CA VAL A 6 -66.98 12.32 46.90
C VAL A 6 -67.15 11.25 45.82
N LEU A 7 -66.07 10.95 45.10
CA LEU A 7 -65.69 9.69 44.44
C LEU A 7 -64.23 9.87 43.98
N SER A 8 -63.24 9.48 44.80
CA SER A 8 -62.72 8.12 45.00
C SER A 8 -61.61 7.76 43.99
N LEU A 9 -60.40 7.78 44.53
CA LEU A 9 -59.19 7.10 44.09
C LEU A 9 -59.45 5.58 43.88
N PHE A 10 -58.80 5.02 42.84
CA PHE A 10 -58.46 3.60 42.61
C PHE A 10 -59.55 2.52 42.45
N ALA A 11 -59.64 1.99 41.22
CA ALA A 11 -59.66 0.56 40.87
C ALA A 11 -59.46 0.48 39.34
N ILE A 12 -58.26 0.19 38.80
CA ILE A 12 -57.73 -1.16 38.60
C ILE A 12 -58.85 -2.17 38.33
N THR A 13 -59.28 -2.29 37.07
CA THR A 13 -59.52 -3.56 36.36
C THR A 13 -60.11 -3.29 34.97
N ALA A 14 -59.21 -3.05 34.02
CA ALA A 14 -59.36 -3.51 32.65
C ALA A 14 -58.01 -4.10 32.22
N PHE A 15 -57.56 -5.12 32.96
CA PHE A 15 -56.52 -6.03 32.50
C PHE A 15 -57.24 -7.14 31.71
N LEU A 16 -56.73 -7.40 30.49
CA LEU A 16 -56.83 -8.66 29.73
C LEU A 16 -58.21 -8.88 29.07
N LEU A 17 -58.36 -9.05 27.75
CA LEU A 17 -57.64 -9.84 26.73
C LEU A 17 -58.01 -9.21 25.36
N THR A 18 -57.21 -9.09 24.30
CA THR A 18 -56.21 -9.98 23.69
C THR A 18 -55.19 -9.20 22.84
N SER A 19 -53.95 -9.69 22.88
CA SER A 19 -52.76 -9.44 22.07
C SER A 19 -52.90 -9.08 20.59
N CYS A 20 -52.07 -8.15 20.13
CA CYS A 20 -50.99 -8.41 19.17
C CYS A 20 -49.80 -7.51 19.50
N SER A 21 -48.63 -8.12 19.66
CA SER A 21 -47.35 -7.45 19.90
C SER A 21 -46.94 -6.58 18.72
N SER A 22 -46.53 -5.35 18.98
CA SER A 22 -45.49 -4.71 18.19
C SER A 22 -44.45 -4.16 19.16
N ASP A 23 -43.34 -4.89 19.27
CA ASP A 23 -42.10 -4.42 19.86
C ASP A 23 -41.59 -3.23 19.04
N ASP A 24 -42.04 -2.03 19.38
CA ASP A 24 -41.42 -0.80 18.89
C ASP A 24 -40.15 -0.53 19.71
N ASN A 25 -39.16 -1.40 19.53
CA ASN A 25 -37.76 -1.16 19.88
C ASN A 25 -37.17 -0.16 18.87
N GLU A 26 -37.68 1.07 18.84
CA GLU A 26 -36.92 2.16 18.24
C GLU A 26 -35.68 2.40 19.10
N ILE A 27 -34.58 1.85 18.61
CA ILE A 27 -33.24 2.19 19.08
C ILE A 27 -33.10 3.71 18.96
N ILE A 28 -33.02 4.38 20.11
CA ILE A 28 -32.53 5.76 20.20
C ILE A 28 -31.06 5.74 19.76
N ARG A 29 -30.80 6.02 18.47
CA ARG A 29 -29.47 6.27 17.93
C ARG A 29 -29.14 7.74 18.25
N PRO A 30 -27.96 8.07 18.80
CA PRO A 30 -27.54 9.47 18.92
C PRO A 30 -27.67 10.13 17.54
N GLU A 31 -28.42 11.22 17.44
CA GLU A 31 -28.62 11.92 16.16
C GLU A 31 -27.27 12.29 15.55
N GLN A 32 -27.08 11.90 14.30
CA GLN A 32 -25.84 12.01 13.53
C GLN A 32 -25.55 13.44 13.04
N LYS A 33 -25.74 14.44 13.89
CA LYS A 33 -25.70 15.86 13.50
C LYS A 33 -24.31 16.37 13.09
N ASP A 34 -23.25 15.59 13.29
CA ASP A 34 -21.86 16.06 13.12
C ASP A 34 -21.06 15.36 12.00
N GLN A 35 -21.66 14.46 11.20
CA GLN A 35 -20.96 13.83 10.07
C GLN A 35 -21.24 14.52 8.72
N VAL A 36 -20.20 14.77 7.94
CA VAL A 36 -20.28 15.26 6.56
C VAL A 36 -19.60 14.25 5.64
N GLU A 37 -20.28 13.81 4.58
CA GLU A 37 -19.66 12.99 3.54
C GLU A 37 -18.62 13.84 2.79
N VAL A 38 -17.39 13.35 2.69
CA VAL A 38 -16.27 14.04 2.04
C VAL A 38 -15.83 13.37 0.72
N GLY A 39 -16.53 12.29 0.32
CA GLY A 39 -16.35 11.60 -0.95
C GLY A 39 -16.09 10.11 -0.78
N THR A 40 -15.48 9.50 -1.80
CA THR A 40 -15.17 8.06 -1.87
C THR A 40 -13.67 7.76 -1.78
N SER A 41 -12.84 8.77 -1.55
CA SER A 41 -11.38 8.63 -1.45
C SER A 41 -10.91 8.86 -0.03
N LEU A 42 -10.11 7.94 0.50
CA LEU A 42 -9.45 8.04 1.80
C LEU A 42 -8.37 9.13 1.72
N PRO A 43 -8.43 10.17 2.57
CA PRO A 43 -7.44 11.26 2.56
C PRO A 43 -6.12 10.89 3.26
N ILE A 44 -6.04 9.70 3.87
CA ILE A 44 -4.86 9.17 4.55
C ILE A 44 -4.27 8.08 3.68
N THR A 45 -3.03 8.26 3.23
CA THR A 45 -2.31 7.28 2.41
C THR A 45 -0.93 6.98 2.99
N GLY A 46 -0.37 5.83 2.60
CA GLY A 46 0.96 5.38 2.98
C GLY A 46 0.98 4.04 3.73
N TYR A 47 2.18 3.66 4.16
CA TYR A 47 2.41 2.48 4.98
C TYR A 47 2.48 2.88 6.45
N TYR A 48 1.84 2.10 7.31
CA TYR A 48 1.77 2.34 8.74
C TYR A 48 1.95 1.03 9.48
N VAL A 49 2.49 1.08 10.70
CA VAL A 49 2.70 -0.10 11.53
C VAL A 49 2.11 0.13 12.91
N PHE A 50 1.31 -0.83 13.37
CA PHE A 50 0.97 -0.95 14.78
C PHE A 50 2.07 -1.77 15.48
N PRO A 51 2.78 -1.20 16.46
CA PRO A 51 3.84 -1.91 17.19
C PRO A 51 3.23 -2.85 18.24
N HIS A 52 2.54 -3.91 17.81
CA HIS A 52 1.89 -4.87 18.69
C HIS A 52 2.88 -5.55 19.65
N THR A 53 3.98 -6.08 19.12
CA THR A 53 5.19 -6.48 19.86
C THR A 53 6.44 -6.22 19.01
N PRO A 54 7.66 -6.14 19.59
CA PRO A 54 8.89 -5.93 18.81
C PRO A 54 9.13 -6.97 17.70
N THR A 55 8.60 -8.19 17.88
CA THR A 55 8.79 -9.31 16.97
C THR A 55 7.61 -9.56 16.04
N MET A 56 6.45 -8.92 16.28
CA MET A 56 5.25 -9.06 15.45
C MET A 56 4.58 -7.69 15.30
N PRO A 57 5.16 -6.77 14.51
CA PRO A 57 4.43 -5.58 14.07
C PRO A 57 3.23 -6.00 13.22
N LEU A 58 2.15 -5.23 13.26
CA LEU A 58 1.00 -5.41 12.36
C LEU A 58 1.02 -4.28 11.32
N PRO A 59 1.42 -4.55 10.07
CA PRO A 59 1.48 -3.54 9.02
C PRO A 59 0.10 -3.23 8.44
N PHE A 60 -0.05 -2.00 8.00
CA PHE A 60 -1.20 -1.43 7.32
C PHE A 60 -0.72 -0.69 6.07
N LYS A 61 -1.46 -0.83 4.98
CA LYS A 61 -1.30 0.02 3.79
C LYS A 61 -2.61 0.73 3.52
N PHE A 62 -2.55 2.06 3.47
CA PHE A 62 -3.69 2.92 3.13
C PHE A 62 -3.47 3.48 1.73
N GLU A 63 -4.41 3.19 0.85
CA GLU A 63 -4.52 3.74 -0.50
C GLU A 63 -5.84 4.51 -0.60
N SER A 64 -5.98 5.38 -1.60
CA SER A 64 -7.15 6.25 -1.72
C SER A 64 -8.47 5.46 -1.80
N ASP A 65 -8.43 4.26 -2.37
CA ASP A 65 -9.59 3.41 -2.62
C ASP A 65 -9.60 2.11 -1.80
N LYS A 66 -8.55 1.82 -1.02
CA LYS A 66 -8.46 0.58 -0.23
C LYS A 66 -7.59 0.68 1.02
N ILE A 67 -7.92 -0.17 1.98
CA ILE A 67 -7.16 -0.41 3.21
C ILE A 67 -6.73 -1.88 3.21
N THR A 68 -5.44 -2.14 3.39
CA THR A 68 -4.89 -3.50 3.52
C THR A 68 -4.26 -3.67 4.89
N ILE A 69 -4.60 -4.77 5.57
CA ILE A 69 -3.98 -5.22 6.82
C ILE A 69 -3.21 -6.50 6.54
N PHE A 70 -1.94 -6.53 6.92
CA PHE A 70 -1.06 -7.67 6.65
C PHE A 70 -0.95 -8.54 7.89
N PHE A 71 -1.48 -9.76 7.85
CA PHE A 71 -1.30 -10.74 8.91
C PHE A 71 -0.19 -11.70 8.50
N ALA A 72 0.91 -11.70 9.26
CA ALA A 72 1.95 -12.71 9.15
C ALA A 72 1.74 -13.69 10.31
N ASP A 73 1.24 -14.88 10.01
CA ASP A 73 1.32 -16.02 10.91
C ASP A 73 2.25 -17.07 10.31
N ASN A 74 2.91 -17.85 11.17
CA ASN A 74 4.19 -18.55 11.05
C ASN A 74 4.50 -19.42 9.81
N ASP A 75 3.73 -19.39 8.72
CA ASP A 75 4.12 -19.92 7.39
C ASP A 75 3.18 -19.44 6.24
N GLN A 76 2.20 -18.56 6.50
CA GLN A 76 1.29 -18.02 5.48
C GLN A 76 0.96 -16.56 5.76
N ALA A 77 1.34 -15.67 4.84
CA ALA A 77 0.90 -14.28 4.87
C ALA A 77 -0.54 -14.21 4.33
N THR A 78 -1.50 -13.84 5.18
CA THR A 78 -2.88 -13.55 4.78
C THR A 78 -3.12 -12.05 4.86
N ASN A 79 -3.64 -11.47 3.78
CA ASN A 79 -3.94 -10.05 3.71
C ASN A 79 -5.44 -9.85 3.78
N GLU A 80 -5.91 -9.02 4.70
CA GLU A 80 -7.29 -8.53 4.67
C GLU A 80 -7.34 -7.23 3.86
N VAL A 81 -8.13 -7.23 2.80
CA VAL A 81 -8.30 -6.08 1.90
C VAL A 81 -9.73 -5.56 1.99
N TYR A 82 -9.84 -4.26 2.24
CA TYR A 82 -11.11 -3.54 2.38
C TYR A 82 -11.17 -2.40 1.37
N ASN A 83 -12.12 -2.46 0.43
CA ASN A 83 -12.35 -1.40 -0.55
C ASN A 83 -13.15 -0.26 0.09
N VAL A 84 -12.71 0.98 -0.12
CA VAL A 84 -13.38 2.18 0.39
C VAL A 84 -14.63 2.45 -0.43
N VAL A 85 -15.76 2.57 0.27
CA VAL A 85 -17.08 2.86 -0.32
C VAL A 85 -17.40 4.33 -0.15
N LYS A 86 -17.33 4.84 1.09
CA LYS A 86 -17.63 6.23 1.44
C LYS A 86 -16.75 6.71 2.58
N VAL A 87 -16.44 8.00 2.57
CA VAL A 87 -15.65 8.66 3.60
C VAL A 87 -16.44 9.82 4.17
N TYR A 88 -16.46 9.90 5.49
CA TYR A 88 -17.08 10.96 6.26
C TYR A 88 -16.05 11.62 7.15
N LYS A 89 -16.33 12.86 7.53
CA LYS A 89 -15.54 13.60 8.51
C LYS A 89 -16.46 14.28 9.50
N ASN A 90 -16.00 14.40 10.74
CA ASN A 90 -16.74 15.07 11.80
C ASN A 90 -16.16 16.41 12.23
N THR A 91 -16.85 17.11 13.14
CA THR A 91 -16.43 18.43 13.62
C THR A 91 -15.12 18.39 14.41
N ALA A 92 -14.80 17.25 15.03
CA ALA A 92 -13.53 16.97 15.70
C ALA A 92 -12.42 16.49 14.74
N ASN A 93 -12.64 16.57 13.42
CA ASN A 93 -11.73 16.09 12.38
C ASN A 93 -11.45 14.58 12.37
N VAL A 94 -12.29 13.77 13.02
CA VAL A 94 -12.24 12.32 12.92
C VAL A 94 -12.76 11.91 11.55
N ILE A 95 -11.97 11.12 10.82
CA ILE A 95 -12.34 10.56 9.52
C ILE A 95 -12.96 9.18 9.76
N LYS A 96 -14.09 8.90 9.11
CA LYS A 96 -14.73 7.58 9.06
C LYS A 96 -14.68 7.06 7.63
N ALA A 97 -14.07 5.91 7.41
CA ALA A 97 -14.12 5.18 6.15
C ALA A 97 -15.07 3.99 6.28
N VAL A 98 -16.14 4.00 5.49
CA VAL A 98 -17.01 2.84 5.27
C VAL A 98 -16.40 2.01 4.16
N THR A 99 -16.18 0.74 4.43
CA THR A 99 -15.48 -0.18 3.52
C THR A 99 -16.22 -1.50 3.36
N THR A 100 -15.94 -2.22 2.28
CA THR A 100 -16.37 -3.60 2.07
C THR A 100 -15.15 -4.51 1.94
N PRO A 101 -15.13 -5.71 2.52
CA PRO A 101 -14.07 -6.69 2.26
C PRO A 101 -14.00 -7.07 0.77
N LYS A 102 -12.86 -7.64 0.35
CA LYS A 102 -12.62 -8.07 -1.05
C LYS A 102 -13.67 -9.03 -1.61
N ASP A 103 -14.28 -9.86 -0.77
CA ASP A 103 -15.32 -10.80 -1.16
C ASP A 103 -16.72 -10.17 -1.29
N GLY A 104 -16.84 -8.87 -0.96
CA GLY A 104 -18.09 -8.10 -1.05
C GLY A 104 -19.11 -8.39 0.05
N LYS A 105 -18.75 -9.16 1.09
CA LYS A 105 -19.71 -9.59 2.11
C LYS A 105 -19.62 -8.73 3.36
N GLY A 106 -20.66 -7.93 3.59
CA GLY A 106 -20.77 -7.05 4.74
C GLY A 106 -19.89 -5.81 4.62
N TYR A 107 -19.81 -5.06 5.71
CA TYR A 107 -19.15 -3.75 5.77
C TYR A 107 -18.29 -3.65 7.02
N LYS A 108 -17.17 -2.94 6.91
CA LYS A 108 -16.32 -2.57 8.04
C LYS A 108 -16.13 -1.06 8.06
N THR A 109 -16.13 -0.49 9.26
CA THR A 109 -15.88 0.94 9.44
C THR A 109 -14.55 1.16 10.14
N PHE A 110 -13.68 1.93 9.50
CA PHE A 110 -12.43 2.40 10.07
C PHE A 110 -12.57 3.86 10.48
N PHE A 111 -12.09 4.20 11.67
CA PHE A 111 -12.02 5.59 12.12
C PHE A 111 -10.58 6.02 12.27
N PHE A 112 -10.28 7.25 11.90
CA PHE A 112 -8.95 7.85 11.99
C PHE A 112 -9.00 9.18 12.70
N ARG A 113 -8.05 9.43 13.60
CA ARG A 113 -7.88 10.73 14.26
C ARG A 113 -6.41 11.03 14.52
N GLU A 114 -6.14 12.27 14.95
CA GLU A 114 -4.80 12.71 15.37
C GLU A 114 -3.72 12.39 14.33
N GLN A 115 -4.05 12.61 13.05
CA GLN A 115 -3.11 12.43 11.96
C GLN A 115 -2.00 13.48 12.08
N THR A 116 -0.76 13.00 12.11
CA THR A 116 0.47 13.80 12.05
C THR A 116 1.34 13.31 10.89
N GLU A 117 2.47 13.95 10.66
CA GLU A 117 3.48 13.46 9.71
C GLU A 117 4.03 12.07 10.08
N ASN A 118 4.03 11.73 11.37
CA ASN A 118 4.68 10.53 11.92
C ASN A 118 3.70 9.38 12.20
N GLY A 119 2.39 9.60 12.10
CA GLY A 119 1.42 8.56 12.46
C GLY A 119 -0.02 9.03 12.51
N VAL A 120 -0.89 8.07 12.85
CA VAL A 120 -2.35 8.25 12.95
C VAL A 120 -2.91 7.28 13.97
N GLN A 121 -3.99 7.63 14.66
CA GLN A 121 -4.75 6.66 15.46
C GLN A 121 -5.86 6.04 14.63
N ILE A 122 -6.02 4.72 14.72
CA ILE A 122 -7.07 3.96 14.03
C ILE A 122 -8.00 3.23 15.01
N HIS A 123 -9.27 3.12 14.66
CA HIS A 123 -10.24 2.25 15.35
C HIS A 123 -10.96 1.36 14.33
N MET A 124 -11.06 0.05 14.60
CA MET A 124 -11.51 -0.95 13.60
C MET A 124 -12.46 -2.04 14.11
N ASP A 125 -13.06 -1.86 15.29
CA ASP A 125 -13.92 -2.88 15.93
C ASP A 125 -15.34 -3.00 15.34
N TYR A 126 -15.68 -2.24 14.29
CA TYR A 126 -17.06 -2.09 13.82
C TYR A 126 -17.30 -2.77 12.47
N THR A 127 -18.10 -3.83 12.48
CA THR A 127 -18.55 -4.59 11.30
C THR A 127 -20.08 -4.64 11.24
N PHE A 128 -20.63 -4.65 10.02
CA PHE A 128 -22.07 -4.56 9.76
C PHE A 128 -22.47 -5.44 8.58
N ASP A 129 -23.71 -5.90 8.56
CA ASP A 129 -24.24 -6.65 7.42
C ASP A 129 -24.67 -5.71 6.28
N THR A 130 -25.02 -4.45 6.59
CA THR A 130 -25.55 -3.48 5.61
C THR A 130 -24.75 -2.18 5.56
N GLU A 131 -24.72 -1.54 4.38
CA GLU A 131 -24.07 -0.24 4.18
C GLU A 131 -24.71 0.83 5.07
N SER A 132 -26.05 0.82 5.15
CA SER A 132 -26.81 1.78 5.95
C SER A 132 -26.39 1.74 7.42
N GLU A 133 -26.14 0.57 8.00
CA GLU A 133 -25.66 0.47 9.37
C GLU A 133 -24.23 0.99 9.54
N ALA A 134 -23.33 0.68 8.60
CA ALA A 134 -21.96 1.18 8.61
C ALA A 134 -21.91 2.71 8.48
N VAL A 135 -22.67 3.27 7.54
CA VAL A 135 -22.86 4.72 7.37
C VAL A 135 -23.45 5.33 8.63
N ASN A 136 -24.42 4.65 9.25
CA ASN A 136 -25.12 5.17 10.42
C ASN A 136 -24.38 4.96 11.75
N THR A 137 -23.15 4.44 11.71
CA THR A 137 -22.36 4.18 12.91
C THR A 137 -21.77 5.46 13.49
N ALA A 138 -21.95 5.61 14.81
CA ALA A 138 -21.42 6.73 15.58
C ALA A 138 -19.89 6.65 15.72
N TYR A 139 -19.25 7.80 15.88
CA TYR A 139 -17.82 7.87 16.14
C TYR A 139 -17.49 7.26 17.52
N PRO A 140 -16.42 6.46 17.62
CA PRO A 140 -16.00 5.91 18.90
C PRO A 140 -15.50 7.02 19.84
N THR A 141 -15.86 6.91 21.12
CA THR A 141 -15.40 7.81 22.19
C THR A 141 -14.17 7.23 22.91
N ASP A 142 -13.40 8.05 23.63
CA ASP A 142 -12.24 7.59 24.42
C ASP A 142 -12.59 6.62 25.56
N LYS A 143 -13.85 6.58 25.98
CA LYS A 143 -14.34 5.56 26.91
C LYS A 143 -14.52 4.27 26.12
N LYS A 144 -13.87 3.17 26.57
CA LYS A 144 -14.13 1.80 26.10
C LYS A 144 -15.63 1.61 25.92
N THR A 145 -16.10 1.60 24.67
CA THR A 145 -17.52 1.52 24.37
C THR A 145 -18.04 0.10 24.68
N THR A 146 -18.59 -0.04 25.88
CA THR A 146 -19.36 -1.19 26.37
C THR A 146 -20.79 -1.25 25.81
N THR A 147 -21.04 -0.74 24.60
CA THR A 147 -22.40 -0.67 24.07
C THR A 147 -22.45 -1.11 22.61
N ARG A 148 -22.54 -2.42 22.43
CA ARG A 148 -23.57 -3.14 21.65
C ARG A 148 -23.14 -4.58 21.42
N ASN A 149 -24.09 -5.50 21.63
CA ASN A 149 -24.07 -6.85 21.09
C ASN A 149 -24.19 -6.77 19.55
N VAL A 150 -23.14 -6.28 18.89
CA VAL A 150 -22.92 -6.64 17.49
C VAL A 150 -22.39 -8.05 17.55
N THR A 151 -23.05 -8.99 16.89
CA THR A 151 -22.56 -10.36 16.78
C THR A 151 -21.22 -10.31 16.04
N ILE A 152 -20.13 -10.30 16.78
CA ILE A 152 -18.79 -10.47 16.23
C ILE A 152 -18.74 -11.92 15.76
N LYS A 153 -18.91 -12.16 14.47
CA LYS A 153 -18.38 -13.39 13.86
C LYS A 153 -16.86 -13.23 13.86
N ALA A 154 -16.23 -13.62 14.96
CA ALA A 154 -14.79 -13.47 15.12
C ALA A 154 -14.08 -14.58 14.35
N ASP A 155 -13.55 -14.26 13.17
CA ASP A 155 -12.28 -14.84 12.70
C ASP A 155 -11.13 -13.91 13.16
N ASN A 156 -11.14 -13.52 14.45
CA ASN A 156 -10.01 -12.82 15.08
C ASN A 156 -9.26 -13.85 15.94
N PRO A 157 -7.93 -14.02 15.78
CA PRO A 157 -7.12 -14.91 16.63
C PRO A 157 -7.17 -14.57 18.13
N HIS A 158 -7.77 -13.44 18.49
CA HIS A 158 -7.90 -12.94 19.86
C HIS A 158 -9.33 -12.96 20.46
N GLY A 159 -10.32 -13.59 19.83
CA GLY A 159 -11.68 -13.73 20.38
C GLY A 159 -12.53 -12.45 20.35
N SER A 160 -13.40 -12.24 21.35
CA SER A 160 -14.36 -11.10 21.44
C SER A 160 -13.73 -9.76 21.88
N MET A 161 -12.41 -9.61 21.75
CA MET A 161 -11.71 -8.40 22.18
C MET A 161 -11.97 -7.21 21.24
N LYS A 162 -12.19 -6.04 21.85
CA LYS A 162 -12.24 -4.73 21.18
C LYS A 162 -10.88 -4.04 21.32
N PHE A 163 -10.29 -3.61 20.21
CA PHE A 163 -8.98 -2.98 20.17
C PHE A 163 -9.00 -1.53 20.67
N GLY A 164 -10.11 -0.81 20.49
CA GLY A 164 -10.15 0.63 20.76
C GLY A 164 -9.29 1.42 19.77
N TRP A 165 -8.77 2.57 20.22
CA TRP A 165 -7.87 3.42 19.43
C TRP A 165 -6.44 2.86 19.47
N LEU A 166 -5.92 2.48 18.31
CA LEU A 166 -4.55 1.99 18.11
C LEU A 166 -3.69 3.09 17.51
N GLN A 167 -2.54 3.38 18.12
CA GLN A 167 -1.55 4.28 17.53
C GLN A 167 -0.78 3.55 16.44
N LEU A 168 -0.90 4.02 15.20
CA LEU A 168 -0.06 3.59 14.10
C LEU A 168 1.06 4.58 13.88
N ASN A 169 2.27 4.07 13.69
CA ASN A 169 3.41 4.85 13.25
C ASN A 169 3.47 4.78 11.74
N LYS A 170 3.55 5.93 11.08
CA LYS A 170 3.79 5.96 9.64
C LYS A 170 5.16 5.37 9.40
N GLU A 171 5.24 4.32 8.58
CA GLU A 171 6.53 3.95 8.03
C GLU A 171 6.97 5.15 7.21
N GLN A 172 8.04 5.80 7.67
CA GLN A 172 8.73 6.74 6.81
C GLN A 172 9.03 5.97 5.52
N GLU A 173 8.70 6.56 4.37
CA GLU A 173 9.20 6.06 3.09
C GLU A 173 10.67 5.76 3.33
N LYS A 174 11.07 4.50 3.22
CA LYS A 174 12.46 4.12 3.45
C LYS A 174 13.25 5.02 2.51
N VAL A 175 13.93 6.03 3.07
CA VAL A 175 14.92 6.79 2.32
C VAL A 175 15.83 5.72 1.81
N GLN A 176 15.81 5.52 0.50
CA GLN A 176 16.65 4.51 -0.10
C GLN A 176 18.06 4.97 0.27
N ASN A 177 18.82 4.13 0.98
CA ASN A 177 20.18 4.45 1.45
C ASN A 177 21.13 4.59 0.23
N MET A 178 20.83 5.52 -0.67
CA MET A 178 21.45 5.68 -1.98
C MET A 178 22.87 6.22 -1.82
N ASP A 179 23.18 6.84 -0.69
CA ASP A 179 24.54 7.17 -0.25
C ASP A 179 25.44 5.92 -0.11
N LYS A 180 24.84 4.75 0.15
CA LYS A 180 25.52 3.45 0.24
C LYS A 180 25.73 2.78 -1.12
N LEU A 181 25.05 3.26 -2.18
CA LEU A 181 25.20 2.71 -3.52
C LEU A 181 26.52 3.14 -4.12
N LYS A 182 27.50 2.23 -4.04
CA LYS A 182 28.83 2.38 -4.62
C LYS A 182 29.29 1.02 -5.12
N GLY A 183 29.93 1.02 -6.29
CA GLY A 183 30.56 -0.16 -6.87
C GLY A 183 29.83 -0.71 -8.09
N VAL A 184 30.03 -2.01 -8.31
CA VAL A 184 29.43 -2.76 -9.41
C VAL A 184 28.49 -3.78 -8.83
N TYR A 185 27.27 -3.84 -9.35
CA TYR A 185 26.20 -4.74 -8.90
C TYR A 185 25.84 -5.66 -10.05
N GLY A 186 25.90 -6.96 -9.82
CA GLY A 186 25.53 -7.98 -10.78
C GLY A 186 24.19 -8.62 -10.43
N SER A 187 23.41 -8.96 -11.44
CA SER A 187 22.34 -9.93 -11.31
C SER A 187 22.91 -11.34 -11.13
N GLU A 188 22.05 -12.30 -10.81
CA GLU A 188 22.43 -13.71 -10.96
C GLU A 188 22.81 -14.01 -12.41
N VAL A 189 23.76 -14.93 -12.60
CA VAL A 189 24.15 -15.41 -13.92
C VAL A 189 23.02 -16.26 -14.50
N ILE A 190 22.55 -15.87 -15.68
CA ILE A 190 21.56 -16.61 -16.45
C ILE A 190 22.28 -17.80 -17.08
N LEU A 191 21.77 -19.00 -16.83
CA LEU A 191 22.32 -20.26 -17.34
C LEU A 191 21.46 -20.80 -18.49
N ASP A 192 22.09 -21.46 -19.45
CA ASP A 192 21.39 -22.25 -20.46
C ASP A 192 20.92 -23.61 -19.89
N LYS A 193 20.26 -24.42 -20.74
CA LYS A 193 19.74 -25.75 -20.40
C LYS A 193 20.82 -26.75 -19.92
N ASP A 194 22.08 -26.50 -20.23
CA ASP A 194 23.22 -27.35 -19.92
C ASP A 194 24.03 -26.78 -18.73
N ASN A 195 23.45 -25.86 -17.96
CA ASN A 195 24.07 -25.11 -16.85
C ASN A 195 25.30 -24.29 -17.24
N LYS A 196 25.40 -23.84 -18.49
CA LYS A 196 26.49 -22.96 -18.93
C LYS A 196 26.07 -21.50 -18.80
N PRO A 197 26.98 -20.60 -18.37
CA PRO A 197 26.66 -19.18 -18.23
C PRO A 197 26.37 -18.57 -19.60
N GLN A 198 25.20 -17.95 -19.73
CA GLN A 198 24.70 -17.37 -20.96
C GLN A 198 24.68 -15.84 -20.92
N ALA A 199 24.25 -15.23 -19.80
CA ALA A 199 24.18 -13.77 -19.69
C ALA A 199 24.15 -13.27 -18.24
N GLN A 200 24.42 -11.98 -18.06
CA GLN A 200 24.31 -11.27 -16.79
C GLN A 200 24.01 -9.78 -17.03
N TYR A 201 23.20 -9.18 -16.16
CA TYR A 201 23.02 -7.73 -16.10
C TYR A 201 23.88 -7.12 -15.02
N VAL A 202 24.56 -6.04 -15.35
CA VAL A 202 25.54 -5.38 -14.49
C VAL A 202 25.23 -3.90 -14.40
N PHE A 203 25.06 -3.41 -13.18
CA PHE A 203 24.81 -2.01 -12.85
C PHE A 203 26.06 -1.42 -12.21
N LYS A 204 26.66 -0.43 -12.87
CA LYS A 204 27.86 0.25 -12.37
C LYS A 204 27.48 1.60 -11.78
N LEU A 205 27.83 1.82 -10.52
CA LEU A 205 27.53 3.04 -9.78
C LEU A 205 28.83 3.51 -9.19
N ASN A 206 29.68 4.24 -9.93
CA ASN A 206 30.82 4.88 -9.26
C ASN A 206 31.51 6.05 -9.97
N ASP A 207 31.46 6.25 -11.29
CA ASP A 207 31.89 7.53 -11.86
C ASP A 207 31.48 7.64 -13.33
N LYS A 208 30.77 8.74 -13.60
CA LYS A 208 30.40 9.45 -14.84
C LYS A 208 30.13 8.76 -16.18
N ASP A 209 30.53 7.52 -16.42
CA ASP A 209 30.63 7.04 -17.81
C ASP A 209 29.95 5.68 -18.09
N GLU A 210 29.58 4.84 -17.12
CA GLU A 210 28.84 3.60 -17.41
C GLU A 210 27.94 3.22 -16.23
N ALA A 211 26.65 2.93 -16.47
CA ALA A 211 25.77 2.47 -15.39
C ALA A 211 24.92 1.23 -15.67
N PHE A 212 24.75 0.80 -16.92
CA PHE A 212 24.05 -0.44 -17.22
C PHE A 212 24.70 -1.19 -18.39
N LEU A 213 25.06 -2.44 -18.14
CA LEU A 213 25.78 -3.31 -19.06
C LEU A 213 25.10 -4.68 -19.06
N PHE A 214 24.68 -5.13 -20.24
CA PHE A 214 24.34 -6.52 -20.48
C PHE A 214 25.55 -7.24 -21.04
N ARG A 215 25.94 -8.33 -20.40
CA ARG A 215 27.00 -9.24 -20.83
C ARG A 215 26.39 -10.54 -21.32
N ALA A 216 26.81 -11.03 -22.48
CA ALA A 216 26.39 -12.33 -23.03
C ALA A 216 27.59 -13.19 -23.41
N ASN A 217 27.49 -14.50 -23.18
CA ASN A 217 28.51 -15.48 -23.52
C ASN A 217 28.21 -16.09 -24.89
N MET A 218 29.11 -15.86 -25.85
CA MET A 218 28.99 -16.31 -27.25
C MET A 218 30.07 -17.32 -27.65
N GLY A 219 30.72 -17.98 -26.67
CA GLY A 219 31.50 -19.19 -26.95
C GLY A 219 32.93 -19.25 -26.41
N ASN A 220 33.42 -18.25 -25.66
CA ASN A 220 34.71 -18.32 -24.96
C ASN A 220 34.71 -17.57 -23.60
N GLY A 221 33.52 -17.28 -23.04
CA GLY A 221 33.30 -16.37 -21.90
C GLY A 221 32.29 -15.27 -22.26
N PHE A 222 32.01 -14.33 -21.34
CA PHE A 222 31.20 -13.14 -21.65
C PHE A 222 31.93 -12.25 -22.69
N GLY A 223 31.56 -12.39 -23.96
CA GLY A 223 32.31 -11.84 -25.10
C GLY A 223 31.55 -10.76 -25.88
N ASP A 224 30.22 -10.86 -25.97
CA ASP A 224 29.39 -9.81 -26.56
C ASP A 224 28.73 -8.99 -25.45
N SER A 225 28.66 -7.67 -25.63
CA SER A 225 28.00 -6.79 -24.69
C SER A 225 27.17 -5.72 -25.38
N ALA A 226 26.07 -5.35 -24.72
CA ALA A 226 25.34 -4.13 -25.00
C ALA A 226 25.45 -3.25 -23.77
N SER A 227 25.84 -1.99 -23.96
CA SER A 227 26.08 -1.07 -22.85
C SER A 227 25.46 0.29 -23.11
N PHE A 228 25.15 0.97 -22.00
CA PHE A 228 24.95 2.41 -22.00
C PHE A 228 26.12 3.10 -21.32
N THR A 229 26.59 4.17 -21.96
CA THR A 229 27.39 5.21 -21.32
C THR A 229 26.41 6.22 -20.72
N LEU A 230 26.47 6.42 -19.41
CA LEU A 230 25.43 7.10 -18.64
C LEU A 230 26.00 8.19 -17.75
N LYS A 231 25.47 9.39 -17.89
CA LYS A 231 25.76 10.53 -17.02
C LYS A 231 24.58 10.78 -16.09
N LYS A 232 24.80 10.66 -14.78
CA LYS A 232 23.75 10.97 -13.79
C LYS A 232 23.40 12.47 -13.87
N VAL A 233 22.12 12.78 -14.06
CA VAL A 233 21.63 14.17 -14.20
C VAL A 233 20.58 14.57 -13.16
N ALA A 234 19.89 13.61 -12.54
CA ALA A 234 18.99 13.90 -11.41
C ALA A 234 18.84 12.68 -10.48
N THR A 235 18.37 12.95 -9.26
CA THR A 235 18.08 11.93 -8.24
C THR A 235 16.90 12.41 -7.39
N ASP A 236 16.01 11.50 -7.03
CA ASP A 236 14.92 11.70 -6.08
C ASP A 236 14.97 10.54 -5.05
N GLU A 237 15.60 10.80 -3.92
CA GLU A 237 15.92 9.77 -2.91
C GLU A 237 14.68 9.18 -2.22
N THR A 238 13.61 9.98 -2.09
CA THR A 238 12.35 9.51 -1.47
C THR A 238 11.69 8.44 -2.34
N LYS A 239 11.81 8.57 -3.67
CA LYS A 239 11.31 7.60 -4.65
C LYS A 239 12.32 6.52 -5.02
N GLY A 240 13.57 6.63 -4.58
CA GLY A 240 14.66 5.78 -5.06
C GLY A 240 14.97 5.98 -6.55
N GLN A 241 14.65 7.13 -7.13
CA GLN A 241 14.77 7.39 -8.57
C GLN A 241 16.15 8.01 -8.89
N ILE A 242 16.80 7.49 -9.91
CA ILE A 242 18.01 8.05 -10.52
C ILE A 242 17.74 8.25 -12.01
N ILE A 243 18.04 9.43 -12.52
CA ILE A 243 17.91 9.74 -13.94
C ILE A 243 19.29 9.91 -14.55
N TYR A 244 19.51 9.20 -15.64
CA TYR A 244 20.75 9.24 -16.42
C TYR A 244 20.47 9.77 -17.83
N GLU A 245 21.31 10.69 -18.28
CA GLU A 245 21.45 11.02 -19.70
C GLU A 245 22.28 9.92 -20.38
N VAL A 246 21.78 9.38 -21.49
CA VAL A 246 22.51 8.43 -22.33
C VAL A 246 23.48 9.20 -23.21
N THR A 247 24.76 9.16 -22.86
CA THR A 247 25.84 9.81 -23.62
C THR A 247 26.44 8.88 -24.68
N GLY A 248 26.17 7.58 -24.59
CA GLY A 248 26.59 6.57 -25.54
C GLY A 248 25.78 5.28 -25.40
N SER A 249 25.62 4.53 -26.48
CA SER A 249 24.87 3.27 -26.47
C SER A 249 25.41 2.31 -27.53
N THR A 250 25.59 1.04 -27.16
CA THR A 250 26.15 0.00 -28.05
C THR A 250 25.24 -1.23 -28.14
N GLY A 251 25.48 -2.09 -29.13
CA GLY A 251 24.70 -3.31 -29.32
C GLY A 251 23.20 -3.03 -29.53
N TYR A 252 22.33 -3.82 -28.90
CA TYR A 252 20.88 -3.65 -29.02
C TYR A 252 20.32 -2.43 -28.26
N TYR A 253 21.17 -1.70 -27.53
CA TYR A 253 20.85 -0.37 -26.97
C TYR A 253 21.14 0.78 -27.93
N SER A 254 21.75 0.52 -29.09
CA SER A 254 22.08 1.55 -30.07
C SER A 254 20.87 2.42 -30.47
N GLY A 255 21.13 3.71 -30.71
CA GLY A 255 20.12 4.71 -31.07
C GLY A 255 19.47 5.44 -29.88
N ARG A 256 20.00 5.26 -28.66
CA ARG A 256 19.47 5.85 -27.43
C ARG A 256 20.23 7.10 -26.96
N THR A 257 21.36 7.44 -27.57
CA THR A 257 22.14 8.65 -27.22
C THR A 257 21.27 9.91 -27.26
N GLY A 258 21.39 10.74 -26.22
CA GLY A 258 20.59 11.96 -26.00
C GLY A 258 19.25 11.73 -25.30
N GLN A 259 18.88 10.48 -25.02
CA GLN A 259 17.68 10.14 -24.24
C GLN A 259 18.01 9.98 -22.75
N PHE A 260 16.96 9.86 -21.94
CA PHE A 260 17.04 9.81 -20.49
C PHE A 260 16.49 8.48 -19.97
N LEU A 261 17.35 7.72 -19.29
CA LEU A 261 16.97 6.48 -18.60
C LEU A 261 16.59 6.78 -17.15
N THR A 262 15.42 6.28 -16.75
CA THR A 262 14.94 6.32 -15.37
C THR A 262 15.20 4.99 -14.70
N VAL A 263 16.04 4.99 -13.67
CA VAL A 263 16.38 3.82 -12.87
C VAL A 263 15.80 3.99 -11.47
N TYR A 264 15.11 2.98 -10.98
CA TYR A 264 14.66 2.90 -9.60
C TYR A 264 15.53 1.93 -8.82
N VAL A 265 15.78 2.26 -7.55
CA VAL A 265 16.53 1.42 -6.61
C VAL A 265 15.76 1.24 -5.32
N LYS A 266 15.73 0.02 -4.79
CA LYS A 266 15.18 -0.30 -3.47
C LYS A 266 15.98 -1.40 -2.76
N ASP A 267 15.58 -1.72 -1.54
CA ASP A 267 16.11 -2.85 -0.74
C ASP A 267 17.63 -2.80 -0.55
N ILE A 268 18.19 -1.60 -0.38
CA ILE A 268 19.62 -1.37 -0.21
C ILE A 268 20.04 -1.81 1.21
N THR A 269 20.97 -2.76 1.31
CA THR A 269 21.51 -3.19 2.60
C THR A 269 22.39 -2.10 3.24
N THR A 270 22.54 -2.13 4.56
CA THR A 270 23.29 -1.09 5.33
C THR A 270 24.75 -0.93 4.90
N ASP A 271 25.36 -2.00 4.41
CA ASP A 271 26.72 -2.09 3.85
C ASP A 271 26.76 -1.87 2.32
N GLY A 272 25.60 -1.69 1.69
CA GLY A 272 25.42 -1.58 0.25
C GLY A 272 25.77 -2.86 -0.52
N SER A 273 25.92 -4.02 0.13
CA SER A 273 26.27 -5.28 -0.56
C SER A 273 25.16 -5.82 -1.46
N LYS A 274 23.90 -5.45 -1.21
CA LYS A 274 22.74 -5.82 -2.02
C LYS A 274 21.85 -4.63 -2.30
N ALA A 275 21.20 -4.67 -3.45
CA ALA A 275 20.16 -3.71 -3.86
C ALA A 275 19.27 -4.35 -4.93
N THR A 276 18.08 -3.79 -5.12
CA THR A 276 17.15 -4.17 -6.19
C THR A 276 16.99 -2.99 -7.15
N PHE A 277 17.20 -3.22 -8.44
CA PHE A 277 17.15 -2.18 -9.48
C PHE A 277 16.00 -2.41 -10.45
N ALA A 278 15.49 -1.36 -11.07
CA ALA A 278 14.61 -1.45 -12.23
C ALA A 278 14.88 -0.31 -13.21
N ILE A 279 14.92 -0.60 -14.51
CA ILE A 279 14.93 0.43 -15.55
C ILE A 279 13.47 0.65 -15.97
N ALA A 280 12.90 1.80 -15.67
CA ALA A 280 11.50 2.06 -15.98
C ALA A 280 11.30 2.54 -17.42
N THR A 281 10.19 2.12 -18.03
CA THR A 281 9.76 2.49 -19.38
C THR A 281 8.42 3.22 -19.33
N LYS A 282 8.18 4.11 -20.30
CA LYS A 282 6.97 4.94 -20.41
C LYS A 282 5.69 4.11 -20.48
N ASP A 283 5.75 2.97 -21.17
CA ASP A 283 4.62 2.10 -21.48
C ASP A 283 4.55 0.84 -20.58
N GLY A 284 5.47 0.71 -19.62
CA GLY A 284 5.63 -0.50 -18.81
C GLY A 284 6.19 -1.70 -19.58
N GLY A 285 6.77 -1.49 -20.77
CA GLY A 285 7.38 -2.52 -21.60
C GLY A 285 8.69 -3.07 -21.03
N ASN A 286 9.02 -4.32 -21.38
CA ASN A 286 10.06 -5.07 -20.69
C ASN A 286 11.48 -4.98 -21.29
N SER A 287 11.74 -4.04 -22.20
CA SER A 287 13.08 -3.87 -22.81
C SER A 287 13.30 -2.43 -23.22
N VAL A 288 14.51 -1.90 -23.04
CA VAL A 288 14.88 -0.55 -23.54
C VAL A 288 15.60 -0.54 -24.89
N ALA A 289 15.55 -1.65 -25.65
CA ALA A 289 16.21 -1.73 -26.96
C ALA A 289 15.72 -0.64 -27.93
N GLY A 290 16.60 -0.11 -28.77
CA GLY A 290 16.25 0.97 -29.73
C GLY A 290 15.07 0.61 -30.65
N SER A 291 14.94 -0.66 -31.01
CA SER A 291 13.84 -1.20 -31.82
C SER A 291 12.46 -1.12 -31.17
N LYS A 292 12.37 -0.79 -29.88
CA LYS A 292 11.10 -0.60 -29.16
C LYS A 292 10.53 0.81 -29.28
N GLY A 293 11.19 1.71 -30.01
CA GLY A 293 10.69 3.07 -30.22
C GLY A 293 10.82 3.97 -28.99
N ASP A 294 9.84 4.83 -28.77
CA ASP A 294 9.88 5.89 -27.75
C ASP A 294 9.35 5.42 -26.38
N ILE A 295 10.17 4.63 -25.70
CA ILE A 295 9.82 3.97 -24.43
C ILE A 295 10.62 4.50 -23.23
N VAL A 296 11.56 5.43 -23.46
CA VAL A 296 12.36 6.10 -22.41
C VAL A 296 12.24 7.62 -22.59
N GLY A 297 12.63 8.42 -21.60
CA GLY A 297 12.47 9.88 -21.66
C GLY A 297 13.26 10.51 -22.80
N LYS A 298 12.65 11.42 -23.57
CA LYS A 298 13.38 12.28 -24.53
C LYS A 298 13.88 13.55 -23.86
N THR A 299 13.23 13.95 -22.78
CA THR A 299 13.64 15.05 -21.91
C THR A 299 13.78 14.58 -20.47
N ILE A 300 14.43 15.38 -19.63
CA ILE A 300 14.55 15.10 -18.21
C ILE A 300 13.19 15.19 -17.50
N GLU A 301 12.28 16.06 -17.96
CA GLU A 301 10.92 16.19 -17.46
C GLU A 301 10.11 14.92 -17.72
N GLU A 302 10.15 14.40 -18.94
CA GLU A 302 9.51 13.12 -19.27
C GLU A 302 10.08 11.99 -18.40
N ALA A 303 11.40 11.94 -18.20
CA ALA A 303 12.04 10.91 -17.39
C ALA A 303 11.61 10.94 -15.92
N LYS A 304 11.35 12.13 -15.35
CA LYS A 304 10.86 12.29 -13.97
C LYS A 304 9.45 11.72 -13.78
N GLU A 305 8.62 11.73 -14.83
CA GLU A 305 7.23 11.26 -14.79
C GLU A 305 7.08 9.74 -14.98
N ILE A 306 8.11 9.07 -15.52
CA ILE A 306 8.09 7.60 -15.70
C ILE A 306 8.03 6.93 -14.32
N LYS A 307 6.97 6.14 -14.09
CA LYS A 307 6.73 5.46 -12.81
C LYS A 307 7.58 4.21 -12.65
N ALA A 308 7.91 3.90 -11.40
CA ALA A 308 8.49 2.61 -11.03
C ALA A 308 7.54 1.45 -11.40
N PRO A 309 8.06 0.25 -11.65
CA PRO A 309 7.22 -0.92 -11.82
C PRO A 309 6.50 -1.30 -10.52
N GLU A 310 5.32 -1.91 -10.67
CA GLU A 310 4.56 -2.46 -9.54
C GLU A 310 5.41 -3.50 -8.78
N ALA A 311 5.11 -3.71 -7.50
CA ALA A 311 5.97 -4.51 -6.63
C ALA A 311 6.08 -5.99 -7.03
N ASP A 312 5.05 -6.52 -7.71
CA ASP A 312 4.94 -7.89 -8.21
C ASP A 312 5.65 -8.11 -9.56
N LYS A 313 6.08 -7.02 -10.23
CA LYS A 313 6.83 -7.07 -11.49
C LYS A 313 8.30 -7.39 -11.20
N VAL A 314 8.58 -8.66 -10.95
CA VAL A 314 9.93 -9.15 -10.63
C VAL A 314 10.57 -9.77 -11.87
N TRP A 315 11.88 -9.58 -12.02
CA TRP A 315 12.64 -10.16 -13.12
C TRP A 315 12.87 -11.66 -12.92
N GLU A 316 12.45 -12.46 -13.89
CA GLU A 316 12.53 -13.94 -13.87
C GLU A 316 13.73 -14.49 -14.64
N LYS A 317 14.87 -13.79 -14.62
CA LYS A 317 16.11 -14.19 -15.32
C LYS A 317 15.99 -14.27 -16.84
N ASP A 318 15.04 -13.55 -17.43
CA ASP A 318 14.86 -13.50 -18.89
C ASP A 318 15.85 -12.50 -19.52
N MET A 319 16.59 -12.96 -20.53
CA MET A 319 17.61 -12.17 -21.23
C MET A 319 17.04 -11.04 -22.08
N MET A 320 15.78 -11.10 -22.47
CA MET A 320 15.15 -10.12 -23.37
C MET A 320 14.05 -9.31 -22.68
N LYS A 321 13.61 -9.74 -21.49
CA LYS A 321 12.60 -9.08 -20.66
C LYS A 321 13.17 -8.74 -19.28
N TYR A 322 13.61 -7.50 -19.11
CA TYR A 322 14.28 -7.02 -17.89
C TYR A 322 13.88 -5.59 -17.51
N ALA A 323 13.52 -4.75 -18.49
CA ALA A 323 13.06 -3.40 -18.18
C ALA A 323 11.67 -3.48 -17.52
N HIS A 324 11.32 -2.46 -16.76
CA HIS A 324 10.10 -2.39 -15.96
C HIS A 324 9.86 -3.64 -15.08
N LEU A 325 10.95 -4.28 -14.65
CA LEU A 325 10.97 -5.41 -13.74
C LEU A 325 12.02 -5.15 -12.66
N TRP A 326 11.72 -5.55 -11.42
CA TRP A 326 12.64 -5.47 -10.29
C TRP A 326 13.68 -6.60 -10.38
N ILE A 327 14.94 -6.20 -10.51
CA ILE A 327 16.12 -7.07 -10.64
C ILE A 327 16.88 -7.05 -9.32
N PRO A 328 16.88 -8.14 -8.53
CA PRO A 328 17.72 -8.24 -7.35
C PRO A 328 19.18 -8.39 -7.76
N THR A 329 20.08 -7.71 -7.05
CA THR A 329 21.51 -7.70 -7.35
C THR A 329 22.36 -7.80 -6.10
N THR A 330 23.58 -8.31 -6.30
CA THR A 330 24.65 -8.32 -5.29
C THR A 330 25.86 -7.58 -5.85
N ARG A 331 26.69 -7.01 -4.98
CA ARG A 331 27.98 -6.46 -5.40
C ARG A 331 28.85 -7.56 -6.04
N GLU A 332 29.39 -7.29 -7.23
CA GLU A 332 30.28 -8.19 -7.99
C GLU A 332 31.66 -8.36 -7.36
#